data_AF-R5YVT7-F1
#
_entry.id   AF-R5YVT7-F1
#
_cell.length_a   1.000
_cell.length_b   1.000
_cell.length_c   1.000
_cell.angle_alpha   90.00
_cell.angle_beta   90.00
_cell.angle_gamma   90.00
#
_symmetry.space_group_name_H-M   'P 1'
#
loop_
_entity.id
_entity.type
_entity.pdbx_description
1 polymer ?
#
loop_
_entity_poly.entity_id
_entity_poly.type
_entity_poly.pdbx_seq_one_letter_code
_entity_poly.pdbx_strand_id
1 'polypeptide(L)'
;MLTAIVISALLGATEFELAARLWKVSRTEFFIFVGAFVGVLMLGTINGVLIGIILSFSEMIIRTSKPARCFLGIQPGHSHFRDLKESSQIHEISSVVIYRFSSNLFFANIAVLQNDIESHIRKDTKAVILDASGVGSIDITAADRLEILYRSLKDRGIRFYMTEHISAVNEQLRQLGLGYLIEEGCVRRTIHIALKDMEIHRPYPLDGVDNEMRSASRKRADNRVQELVWAFGSESEEQIEKQIRLQIEQLKKTGDVEELLHGRWSHMEELDEDEWLEHLEEHLKEIVHISGKDEKTIAAHFEAHRREVYERIAREHPELAERFRERRHMLDEHMKEKNPEIYALIVSMRKKK
;
A
#
# COMPACT_ATOMS: atom_id res chain seq x y z
N MET A 1 -55.23 -6.70 -30.02
CA MET A 1 -54.12 -7.55 -30.48
C MET A 1 -52.85 -6.73 -30.71
N LEU A 2 -52.85 -5.72 -31.59
CA LEU A 2 -51.67 -4.87 -31.86
C LEU A 2 -51.10 -4.19 -30.60
N THR A 3 -51.95 -3.60 -29.75
CA THR A 3 -51.54 -2.99 -28.47
C THR A 3 -50.84 -3.97 -27.54
N ALA A 4 -51.30 -5.22 -27.48
CA ALA A 4 -50.69 -6.27 -26.65
C ALA A 4 -49.32 -6.69 -27.19
N ILE A 5 -49.15 -6.74 -28.51
CA ILE A 5 -47.87 -7.00 -29.18
C ILE A 5 -46.88 -5.86 -28.90
N VAL A 6 -47.31 -4.61 -29.01
CA VAL A 6 -46.49 -3.42 -28.72
C VAL A 6 -46.07 -3.38 -27.25
N ILE A 7 -47.02 -3.59 -26.32
CA ILE A 7 -46.72 -3.62 -24.88
C ILE A 7 -45.76 -4.78 -24.56
N SER A 8 -45.97 -5.96 -25.14
CA SER A 8 -45.08 -7.11 -24.92
C SER A 8 -43.67 -6.87 -25.47
N ALA A 9 -43.52 -6.19 -26.61
CA ALA A 9 -42.23 -5.82 -27.16
C ALA A 9 -41.51 -4.75 -26.29
N LEU A 10 -42.25 -3.79 -25.75
CA LEU A 10 -41.71 -2.73 -24.88
C LEU A 10 -41.31 -3.24 -23.49
N LEU A 11 -42.05 -4.18 -22.91
CA LEU A 11 -41.71 -4.80 -21.62
C LEU A 11 -40.36 -5.56 -21.67
N GLY A 12 -40.00 -6.14 -22.82
CA GLY A 12 -38.69 -6.74 -23.02
C GLY A 12 -37.56 -5.72 -23.22
N ALA A 13 -37.88 -4.48 -23.55
CA ALA A 13 -36.92 -3.41 -23.81
C ALA A 13 -36.67 -2.51 -22.58
N THR A 14 -37.49 -2.62 -21.53
CA THR A 14 -37.32 -1.85 -20.30
C THR A 14 -36.27 -2.48 -19.39
N GLU A 15 -35.14 -1.81 -19.22
CA GLU A 15 -34.02 -2.30 -18.41
C GLU A 15 -34.17 -1.99 -16.91
N PHE A 16 -35.19 -2.56 -16.27
CA PHE A 16 -35.40 -2.40 -14.82
C PHE A 16 -34.26 -3.00 -13.98
N GLU A 17 -33.62 -4.06 -14.49
CA GLU A 17 -32.47 -4.68 -13.84
C GLU A 17 -31.23 -3.76 -13.85
N LEU A 18 -31.01 -3.03 -14.95
CA LEU A 18 -29.95 -2.02 -15.04
C LEU A 18 -30.16 -0.92 -14.00
N ALA A 19 -31.39 -0.41 -13.87
CA ALA A 19 -31.70 0.62 -12.87
C ALA A 19 -31.41 0.13 -11.43
N ALA A 20 -31.78 -1.11 -11.11
CA ALA A 20 -31.49 -1.71 -9.80
C ALA A 20 -29.98 -1.90 -9.56
N ARG A 21 -29.23 -2.28 -10.61
CA ARG A 21 -27.78 -2.42 -10.55
C ARG A 21 -27.08 -1.06 -10.36
N LEU A 22 -27.49 -0.04 -11.11
CA LEU A 22 -26.96 1.32 -10.98
C LEU A 22 -27.21 1.87 -9.58
N TRP A 23 -28.40 1.66 -9.00
CA TRP A 23 -28.67 2.10 -7.63
C TRP A 23 -27.74 1.48 -6.57
N LYS A 24 -27.28 0.25 -6.79
CA LYS A 24 -26.32 -0.43 -5.91
C LYS A 24 -24.88 0.03 -6.13
N VAL A 25 -24.50 0.31 -7.39
CA VAL A 25 -23.11 0.61 -7.78
C VAL A 25 -22.81 2.12 -7.74
N SER A 26 -23.64 2.94 -8.38
CA SER A 26 -23.47 4.39 -8.49
C SER A 26 -24.81 5.12 -8.49
N ARG A 27 -25.11 5.77 -7.35
CA ARG A 27 -26.32 6.61 -7.22
C ARG A 27 -26.35 7.74 -8.24
N THR A 28 -25.19 8.30 -8.57
CA THR A 28 -25.08 9.37 -9.57
C THR A 28 -25.48 8.87 -10.96
N GLU A 29 -24.93 7.74 -11.41
CA GLU A 29 -25.29 7.15 -12.71
C GLU A 29 -26.78 6.76 -12.78
N PHE A 30 -27.35 6.29 -11.66
CA PHE A 30 -28.79 6.07 -11.57
C PHE A 30 -29.61 7.35 -11.80
N PHE A 31 -29.24 8.47 -11.17
CA PHE A 31 -29.96 9.73 -11.38
C PHE A 31 -29.81 10.27 -12.79
N ILE A 32 -28.67 10.05 -13.44
CA ILE A 32 -28.47 10.38 -14.86
C ILE A 32 -29.41 9.55 -15.74
N PHE A 33 -29.49 8.24 -15.49
CA PHE A 33 -30.39 7.34 -16.18
C PHE A 33 -31.87 7.77 -16.01
N VAL A 34 -32.29 8.04 -14.78
CA VAL A 34 -33.66 8.52 -14.50
C VAL A 34 -33.92 9.89 -15.16
N GLY A 35 -32.95 10.80 -15.12
CA GLY A 35 -33.06 12.11 -15.76
C GLY A 35 -33.24 12.01 -17.28
N ALA A 36 -32.44 11.16 -17.94
CA ALA A 36 -32.58 10.90 -19.37
C ALA A 36 -33.93 10.24 -19.70
N PHE A 37 -34.35 9.26 -18.91
CA PHE A 37 -35.63 8.56 -19.08
C PHE A 37 -36.82 9.51 -18.97
N VAL A 38 -36.86 10.32 -17.90
CA VAL A 38 -37.90 11.35 -17.72
C VAL A 38 -37.84 12.39 -18.85
N GLY A 39 -36.63 12.76 -19.29
CA GLY A 39 -36.43 13.63 -20.44
C GLY A 39 -37.05 13.09 -21.72
N VAL A 40 -36.88 11.80 -22.02
CA VAL A 40 -37.51 11.15 -23.19
C VAL A 40 -39.04 11.16 -23.07
N LEU A 41 -39.57 10.82 -21.89
CA LEU A 41 -41.02 10.75 -21.67
C LEU A 41 -41.70 12.12 -21.79
N MET A 42 -41.08 13.18 -21.25
CA MET A 42 -41.70 14.51 -21.15
C MET A 42 -41.39 15.40 -22.36
N LEU A 43 -40.19 15.29 -22.93
CA LEU A 43 -39.67 16.23 -23.94
C LEU A 43 -39.41 15.56 -25.29
N GLY A 44 -39.64 14.25 -25.40
CA GLY A 44 -39.39 13.45 -26.59
C GLY A 44 -37.97 12.90 -26.68
N THR A 45 -37.78 11.92 -27.56
CA THR A 45 -36.56 11.11 -27.64
C THR A 45 -35.29 11.94 -27.86
N ILE A 46 -35.32 12.90 -28.79
CA ILE A 46 -34.14 13.71 -29.12
C ILE A 46 -33.68 14.53 -27.90
N ASN A 47 -34.61 15.22 -27.24
CA ASN A 47 -34.29 16.05 -26.09
C ASN A 47 -33.86 15.21 -24.88
N GLY A 48 -34.52 14.06 -24.64
CA GLY A 48 -34.15 13.16 -23.56
C GLY A 48 -32.74 12.58 -23.71
N VAL A 49 -32.36 12.21 -24.94
CA VAL A 49 -30.99 11.76 -25.24
C VAL A 49 -29.98 12.89 -25.00
N LEU A 50 -30.25 14.12 -25.45
CA LEU A 50 -29.36 15.27 -25.19
C LEU A 50 -29.17 15.54 -23.70
N ILE A 51 -30.22 15.45 -22.88
CA ILE A 51 -30.14 15.59 -21.43
C ILE A 51 -29.22 14.51 -20.84
N GLY A 52 -29.41 13.25 -21.24
CA GLY A 52 -28.56 12.15 -20.78
C GLY A 52 -27.09 12.35 -21.14
N ILE A 53 -26.80 12.82 -22.35
CA ILE A 53 -25.46 13.16 -22.81
C ILE A 53 -24.85 14.26 -21.92
N ILE A 54 -25.53 15.40 -21.74
CA ILE A 54 -25.01 16.52 -20.95
C ILE A 54 -24.75 16.12 -19.49
N LEU A 55 -25.67 15.38 -18.88
CA LEU A 55 -25.53 14.90 -17.51
C LEU A 55 -24.36 13.92 -17.36
N SER A 56 -24.20 12.98 -18.31
CA SER A 56 -23.09 12.03 -18.33
C SER A 56 -21.74 12.73 -18.51
N PHE A 57 -21.65 13.68 -19.44
CA PHE A 57 -20.44 14.48 -19.62
C PHE A 57 -20.11 15.32 -18.38
N SER A 58 -21.12 15.92 -17.74
CA SER A 58 -20.93 16.70 -16.52
C SER A 58 -20.43 15.83 -15.37
N GLU A 59 -21.02 14.65 -15.18
CA GLU A 59 -20.56 13.69 -14.17
C GLU A 59 -19.13 13.23 -14.43
N MET A 60 -18.81 12.91 -15.68
CA MET A 60 -17.46 12.51 -16.07
C MET A 60 -16.44 13.60 -15.70
N ILE A 61 -16.72 14.88 -16.02
CA ILE A 61 -15.84 16.00 -15.67
C ILE A 61 -15.67 16.11 -14.15
N ILE A 62 -16.78 16.05 -13.40
CA ILE A 62 -16.75 16.15 -11.92
C ILE A 62 -15.93 15.01 -11.33
N ARG A 63 -16.12 13.79 -11.82
CA ARG A 63 -15.43 12.58 -11.35
C ARG A 63 -13.94 12.65 -11.66
N THR A 64 -13.56 13.02 -12.88
CA THR A 64 -12.15 13.19 -13.27
C THR A 64 -11.46 14.33 -12.52
N SER A 65 -12.22 15.36 -12.11
CA SER A 65 -11.70 16.48 -11.32
C SER A 65 -11.42 16.13 -9.85
N LYS A 66 -11.88 14.98 -9.35
CA LYS A 66 -11.68 14.51 -7.98
C LYS A 66 -10.98 13.14 -7.98
N PRO A 67 -9.70 13.10 -8.36
CA PRO A 67 -8.98 11.84 -8.46
C PRO A 67 -8.71 11.21 -7.09
N ALA A 68 -8.31 9.95 -7.11
CA ALA A 68 -7.77 9.30 -5.92
C ALA A 68 -6.57 10.11 -5.40
N ARG A 69 -6.60 10.39 -4.10
CA ARG A 69 -5.65 11.27 -3.42
C ARG A 69 -5.60 10.90 -1.95
N CYS A 70 -4.41 10.93 -1.36
CA CYS A 70 -4.23 10.60 0.05
C CYS A 70 -2.98 11.27 0.62
N PHE A 71 -2.94 11.37 1.95
CA PHE A 71 -1.74 11.74 2.68
C PHE A 71 -1.00 10.47 3.04
N LEU A 72 0.32 10.49 2.86
CA LEU A 72 1.16 9.33 3.04
C LEU A 72 1.91 9.37 4.37
N GLY A 73 2.06 8.20 4.96
CA GLY A 73 2.92 7.95 6.09
C GLY A 73 3.76 6.70 5.88
N ILE A 74 4.48 6.32 6.93
CA ILE A 74 5.28 5.11 6.99
C ILE A 74 4.87 4.32 8.23
N GLN A 75 4.76 3.02 8.05
CA GLN A 75 4.68 2.11 9.17
C GLN A 75 6.09 1.88 9.76
N PRO A 76 6.30 2.02 11.07
CA PRO A 76 7.59 1.78 11.69
C PRO A 76 8.21 0.45 11.26
N GLY A 77 9.49 0.50 10.89
CA GLY A 77 10.22 -0.66 10.38
C GLY A 77 10.08 -0.92 8.88
N HIS A 78 9.12 -0.30 8.19
CA HIS A 78 8.91 -0.47 6.74
C HIS A 78 9.53 0.68 5.93
N SER A 79 9.77 0.42 4.65
CA SER A 79 10.37 1.36 3.71
C SER A 79 9.36 2.08 2.81
N HIS A 80 8.14 1.55 2.68
CA HIS A 80 7.14 2.00 1.73
C HIS A 80 6.21 3.07 2.33
N PHE A 81 5.87 4.06 1.50
CA PHE A 81 4.87 5.07 1.84
C PHE A 81 3.46 4.57 1.51
N ARG A 82 2.56 4.64 2.49
CA ARG A 82 1.18 4.15 2.41
C ARG A 82 0.19 5.22 2.84
N ASP A 83 -1.08 5.10 2.45
CA ASP A 83 -2.12 6.03 2.89
C ASP A 83 -2.28 5.96 4.41
N LEU A 84 -2.26 7.11 5.09
CA LEU A 84 -2.50 7.21 6.53
C LEU A 84 -3.85 6.61 6.95
N LYS A 85 -4.81 6.51 6.02
CA LYS A 85 -6.14 5.92 6.25
C LYS A 85 -6.17 4.39 6.12
N GLU A 86 -5.13 3.76 5.57
CA GLU A 86 -5.09 2.29 5.42
C GLU A 86 -5.02 1.59 6.78
N SER A 87 -4.27 2.13 7.75
CA SER A 87 -4.06 1.48 9.05
C SER A 87 -3.64 2.47 10.13
N SER A 88 -4.05 2.22 11.37
CA SER A 88 -3.61 2.97 12.56
C SER A 88 -2.12 2.81 12.89
N GLN A 89 -1.44 1.87 12.21
CA GLN A 89 0.00 1.64 12.35
C GLN A 89 0.85 2.47 11.37
N ILE A 90 0.23 3.29 10.52
CA ILE A 90 0.91 4.16 9.56
C ILE A 90 0.96 5.56 10.14
N HIS A 91 2.18 6.12 10.23
CA HIS A 91 2.42 7.38 10.90
C HIS A 91 3.03 8.40 9.95
N GLU A 92 2.69 9.67 10.16
CA GLU A 92 3.32 10.78 9.44
C GLU A 92 4.79 10.90 9.82
N ILE A 93 5.60 11.38 8.86
CA ILE A 93 6.97 11.80 9.15
C ILE A 93 6.92 13.18 9.80
N SER A 94 7.58 13.33 10.96
CA SER A 94 7.58 14.56 11.73
C SER A 94 7.95 15.77 10.88
N SER A 95 7.12 16.82 10.96
CA SER A 95 7.29 18.08 10.22
C SER A 95 7.26 17.97 8.68
N VAL A 96 6.86 16.83 8.09
CA VAL A 96 6.78 16.63 6.64
C VAL A 96 5.37 16.20 6.24
N VAL A 97 4.76 16.94 5.32
CA VAL A 97 3.51 16.53 4.67
C VAL A 97 3.83 15.83 3.37
N ILE A 98 3.42 14.58 3.22
CA ILE A 98 3.55 13.83 1.96
C ILE A 98 2.15 13.61 1.40
N TYR A 99 1.90 14.09 0.19
CA TYR A 99 0.59 14.07 -0.44
C TYR A 99 0.67 13.41 -1.81
N ARG A 100 -0.09 12.33 -2.00
CA ARG A 100 -0.22 11.63 -3.27
C ARG A 100 -1.42 12.14 -4.05
N PHE A 101 -1.18 12.52 -5.30
CA PHE A 101 -2.23 12.93 -6.23
C PHE A 101 -2.19 12.05 -7.48
N SER A 102 -3.21 11.20 -7.65
CA SER A 102 -3.19 10.13 -8.65
C SER A 102 -3.95 10.49 -9.93
N SER A 103 -3.65 11.65 -10.54
CA SER A 103 -4.18 12.06 -11.86
C SER A 103 -3.36 13.18 -12.48
N ASN A 104 -3.53 13.40 -13.78
CA ASN A 104 -2.99 14.57 -14.48
C ASN A 104 -3.44 15.86 -13.80
N LEU A 105 -2.59 16.89 -13.85
CA LEU A 105 -2.91 18.21 -13.30
C LEU A 105 -3.47 19.10 -14.41
N PHE A 106 -4.68 19.60 -14.19
CA PHE A 106 -5.35 20.49 -15.14
C PHE A 106 -6.23 21.50 -14.42
N PHE A 107 -6.79 22.45 -15.15
CA PHE A 107 -7.52 23.59 -14.57
C PHE A 107 -8.60 23.20 -13.55
N ALA A 108 -9.29 22.06 -13.76
CA ALA A 108 -10.45 21.69 -12.94
C ALA A 108 -10.08 21.02 -11.61
N ASN A 109 -8.85 20.49 -11.47
CA ASN A 109 -8.44 19.74 -10.28
C ASN A 109 -7.26 20.37 -9.52
N ILE A 110 -6.53 21.33 -10.08
CA ILE A 110 -5.38 21.92 -9.39
C ILE A 110 -5.75 22.63 -8.09
N ALA A 111 -6.93 23.26 -8.02
CA ALA A 111 -7.43 23.88 -6.80
C ALA A 111 -7.68 22.85 -5.68
N VAL A 112 -8.04 21.61 -6.06
CA VAL A 112 -8.24 20.50 -5.13
C VAL A 112 -6.92 20.11 -4.47
N LEU A 113 -5.84 20.02 -5.25
CA LEU A 113 -4.47 19.77 -4.77
C LEU A 113 -3.99 20.89 -3.82
N GLN A 114 -4.19 22.15 -4.22
CA GLN A 114 -3.78 23.31 -3.40
C GLN A 114 -4.50 23.31 -2.04
N ASN A 115 -5.83 23.19 -2.04
CA ASN A 115 -6.63 23.21 -0.82
C ASN A 115 -6.28 22.06 0.13
N ASP A 116 -6.02 20.87 -0.41
CA ASP A 116 -5.61 19.71 0.41
C ASP A 116 -4.28 19.97 1.10
N ILE A 117 -3.26 20.39 0.34
CA ILE A 117 -1.94 20.69 0.88
C ILE A 117 -2.05 21.79 1.94
N GLU A 118 -2.71 22.91 1.62
CA GLU A 118 -2.83 24.04 2.53
C GLU A 118 -3.56 23.68 3.84
N SER A 119 -4.60 22.85 3.77
CA SER A 119 -5.37 22.41 4.94
C SER A 119 -4.61 21.43 5.85
N HIS A 120 -3.59 20.73 5.33
CA HIS A 120 -2.79 19.77 6.11
C HIS A 120 -1.47 20.35 6.63
N ILE A 121 -1.12 21.57 6.22
CA ILE A 121 0.06 22.25 6.77
C ILE A 121 -0.19 22.68 8.22
N ARG A 122 0.72 22.26 9.10
CA ARG A 122 0.78 22.63 10.51
C ARG A 122 1.80 23.75 10.74
N LYS A 123 1.83 24.29 11.96
CA LYS A 123 2.79 25.34 12.35
C LYS A 123 4.25 24.87 12.30
N ASP A 124 4.48 23.60 12.54
CA ASP A 124 5.80 22.96 12.57
C ASP A 124 6.19 22.30 11.24
N THR A 125 5.33 22.37 10.21
CA THR A 125 5.62 21.80 8.89
C THR A 125 6.83 22.51 8.28
N LYS A 126 7.87 21.74 7.98
CA LYS A 126 9.10 22.21 7.31
C LYS A 126 9.13 21.87 5.84
N ALA A 127 8.34 20.88 5.40
CA ALA A 127 8.27 20.50 4.01
C ALA A 127 6.95 19.88 3.57
N VAL A 128 6.67 20.04 2.29
CA VAL A 128 5.59 19.40 1.55
C VAL A 128 6.21 18.61 0.39
N ILE A 129 5.90 17.33 0.29
CA ILE A 129 6.30 16.46 -0.81
C ILE A 129 5.04 16.03 -1.54
N LEU A 130 4.93 16.41 -2.81
CA LEU A 130 3.93 15.93 -3.74
C LEU A 130 4.44 14.63 -4.39
N ASP A 131 3.82 13.51 -4.05
CA ASP A 131 3.90 12.26 -4.81
C ASP A 131 3.01 12.40 -6.06
N ALA A 132 3.68 12.67 -7.17
CA ALA A 132 3.10 12.88 -8.49
C ALA A 132 3.21 11.64 -9.38
N SER A 133 3.29 10.44 -8.79
CA SER A 133 3.33 9.16 -9.52
C SER A 133 2.17 8.97 -10.51
N GLY A 134 0.98 9.51 -10.20
CA GLY A 134 -0.17 9.48 -11.11
C GLY A 134 -0.31 10.69 -12.03
N VAL A 135 0.63 11.65 -11.99
CA VAL A 135 0.63 12.82 -12.87
C VAL A 135 1.38 12.46 -14.15
N GLY A 136 0.63 12.25 -15.23
CA GLY A 136 1.19 12.01 -16.58
C GLY A 136 1.34 13.29 -17.40
N SER A 137 0.55 14.33 -17.12
CA SER A 137 0.63 15.62 -17.77
C SER A 137 0.19 16.78 -16.88
N ILE A 138 0.62 17.99 -17.25
CA ILE A 138 0.27 19.27 -16.61
C ILE A 138 -0.15 20.26 -17.69
N ASP A 139 -1.30 20.92 -17.53
CA ASP A 139 -1.72 22.04 -18.39
C ASP A 139 -1.18 23.40 -17.89
N ILE A 140 -1.27 24.44 -18.73
CA ILE A 140 -0.76 25.78 -18.39
C ILE A 140 -1.40 26.37 -17.12
N THR A 141 -2.71 26.19 -16.95
CA THR A 141 -3.42 26.72 -15.77
C THR A 141 -2.96 26.04 -14.50
N ALA A 142 -2.73 24.73 -14.56
CA ALA A 142 -2.23 23.95 -13.45
C ALA A 142 -0.78 24.28 -13.11
N ALA A 143 0.05 24.54 -14.13
CA ALA A 143 1.43 25.01 -13.94
C ALA A 143 1.47 26.38 -13.21
N ASP A 144 0.71 27.37 -13.68
CA ASP A 144 0.64 28.69 -13.03
C ASP A 144 0.21 28.58 -11.56
N ARG A 145 -0.79 27.73 -11.29
CA ARG A 145 -1.28 27.46 -9.94
C ARG A 145 -0.26 26.73 -9.09
N LEU A 146 0.47 25.76 -9.64
CA LEU A 146 1.55 25.07 -8.95
C LEU A 146 2.68 26.04 -8.58
N GLU A 147 3.01 26.99 -9.44
CA GLU A 147 3.98 28.06 -9.16
C GLU A 147 3.52 28.93 -7.98
N ILE A 148 2.26 29.35 -7.97
CA ILE A 148 1.69 30.14 -6.86
C ILE A 148 1.78 29.36 -5.55
N LEU A 149 1.45 28.07 -5.56
CA LEU A 149 1.59 27.20 -4.38
C LEU A 149 3.05 27.13 -3.92
N TYR A 150 3.98 26.88 -4.85
CA TYR A 150 5.40 26.83 -4.55
C TYR A 150 5.90 28.12 -3.88
N ARG A 151 5.57 29.28 -4.46
CA ARG A 151 5.96 30.59 -3.92
C ARG A 151 5.38 30.81 -2.52
N SER A 152 4.09 30.51 -2.33
CA SER A 152 3.43 30.59 -1.03
C SER A 152 4.11 29.72 0.05
N LEU A 153 4.51 28.50 -0.31
CA LEU A 153 5.25 27.62 0.60
C LEU A 153 6.66 28.16 0.90
N LYS A 154 7.38 28.65 -0.12
CA LYS A 154 8.71 29.23 0.01
C LYS A 154 8.70 30.45 0.92
N ASP A 155 7.71 31.34 0.78
CA ASP A 155 7.54 32.54 1.62
C ASP A 155 7.28 32.18 3.09
N ARG A 156 6.70 31.01 3.35
CA ARG A 156 6.48 30.45 4.70
C ARG A 156 7.69 29.68 5.24
N GLY A 157 8.79 29.60 4.49
CA GLY A 157 9.96 28.80 4.83
C GLY A 157 9.75 27.29 4.71
N ILE A 158 8.69 26.86 4.01
CA ILE A 158 8.36 25.45 3.80
C ILE A 158 8.97 24.99 2.48
N ARG A 159 9.79 23.94 2.52
CA ARG A 159 10.36 23.35 1.30
C ARG A 159 9.29 22.56 0.54
N PHE A 160 9.20 22.79 -0.76
CA PHE A 160 8.31 22.03 -1.63
C PHE A 160 9.11 21.08 -2.51
N TYR A 161 8.65 19.84 -2.62
CA TYR A 161 9.20 18.86 -3.55
C TYR A 161 8.11 18.22 -4.40
N MET A 162 8.37 18.03 -5.69
CA MET A 162 7.58 17.20 -6.59
C MET A 162 8.37 15.93 -6.95
N THR A 163 7.75 14.77 -6.78
CA THR A 163 8.41 13.45 -6.84
C THR A 163 7.61 12.40 -7.60
N GLU A 164 8.27 11.29 -8.00
CA GLU A 164 7.66 10.08 -8.58
C GLU A 164 6.97 10.24 -9.95
N HIS A 165 6.87 11.44 -10.52
CA HIS A 165 6.28 11.67 -11.86
C HIS A 165 7.15 11.12 -12.99
N ILE A 166 6.50 10.86 -14.12
CA ILE A 166 7.17 10.41 -15.35
C ILE A 166 8.03 11.51 -15.98
N SER A 167 9.02 11.12 -16.78
CA SER A 167 9.97 12.06 -17.40
C SER A 167 9.32 13.09 -18.32
N ALA A 168 8.20 12.75 -18.98
CA ALA A 168 7.45 13.65 -19.85
C ALA A 168 6.97 14.91 -19.12
N VAL A 169 6.66 14.81 -17.83
CA VAL A 169 6.25 15.96 -17.02
C VAL A 169 7.40 16.95 -16.82
N ASN A 170 8.66 16.48 -16.75
CA ASN A 170 9.82 17.39 -16.68
C ASN A 170 9.97 18.23 -17.95
N GLU A 171 9.68 17.65 -19.12
CA GLU A 171 9.66 18.37 -20.40
C GLU A 171 8.58 19.45 -20.38
N GLN A 172 7.37 19.10 -19.92
CA GLN A 172 6.27 20.05 -19.78
C GLN A 172 6.58 21.17 -18.78
N LEU A 173 7.17 20.88 -17.62
CA LEU A 173 7.58 21.90 -16.66
C LEU A 173 8.54 22.91 -17.30
N ARG A 174 9.52 22.47 -18.10
CA ARG A 174 10.42 23.39 -18.83
C ARG A 174 9.66 24.24 -19.85
N GLN A 175 8.78 23.62 -20.65
CA GLN A 175 8.00 24.32 -21.67
C GLN A 175 7.01 25.33 -21.08
N LEU A 176 6.48 25.05 -19.90
CA LEU A 176 5.52 25.89 -19.16
C LEU A 176 6.21 26.94 -18.27
N GLY A 177 7.54 27.11 -18.36
CA GLY A 177 8.28 28.13 -17.60
C GLY A 177 8.66 27.75 -16.16
N LEU A 178 8.34 26.52 -15.72
CA LEU A 178 8.65 25.97 -14.40
C LEU A 178 9.98 25.19 -14.36
N GLY A 179 10.81 25.28 -15.39
CA GLY A 179 12.10 24.58 -15.48
C GLY A 179 13.03 24.87 -14.30
N TYR A 180 12.97 26.08 -13.74
CA TYR A 180 13.78 26.48 -12.59
C TYR A 180 13.49 25.64 -11.32
N LEU A 181 12.30 25.04 -11.18
CA LEU A 181 12.01 24.13 -10.05
C LEU A 181 12.91 22.89 -10.09
N ILE A 182 13.33 22.46 -11.29
CA ILE A 182 14.28 21.36 -11.45
C ILE A 182 15.69 21.82 -11.04
N GLU A 183 16.08 23.02 -11.47
CA GLU A 183 17.40 23.62 -11.20
C GLU A 183 17.60 23.95 -9.71
N GLU A 184 16.58 24.50 -9.05
CA GLU A 184 16.56 24.77 -7.60
C GLU A 184 16.42 23.48 -6.77
N GLY A 185 16.17 22.35 -7.42
CA GLY A 185 16.10 21.05 -6.80
C GLY A 185 14.78 20.71 -6.09
N CYS A 186 13.72 21.45 -6.37
CA CYS A 186 12.36 21.13 -5.93
C CYS A 186 11.80 19.91 -6.66
N VAL A 187 12.38 19.49 -7.79
CA VAL A 187 11.97 18.28 -8.51
C VAL A 187 12.96 17.15 -8.21
N ARG A 188 12.45 16.03 -7.68
CA ARG A 188 13.25 14.84 -7.33
C ARG A 188 12.64 13.58 -7.91
N ARG A 189 13.48 12.57 -8.12
CA ARG A 189 13.02 11.29 -8.68
C ARG A 189 12.13 10.53 -7.71
N THR A 190 12.49 10.51 -6.42
CA THR A 190 11.74 9.77 -5.40
C THR A 190 11.53 10.57 -4.13
N ILE A 191 10.52 10.18 -3.36
CA ILE A 191 10.25 10.76 -2.03
C ILE A 191 11.47 10.60 -1.11
N HIS A 192 12.17 9.47 -1.19
CA HIS A 192 13.37 9.22 -0.37
C HIS A 192 14.50 10.22 -0.63
N ILE A 193 14.69 10.66 -1.88
CA ILE A 193 15.70 11.66 -2.22
C ILE A 193 15.28 13.02 -1.66
N ALA A 194 14.01 13.40 -1.80
CA ALA A 194 13.48 14.63 -1.23
C ALA A 194 13.64 14.69 0.31
N LEU A 195 13.42 13.56 1.01
CA LEU A 195 13.68 13.46 2.44
C LEU A 195 15.17 13.58 2.77
N LYS A 196 16.05 12.96 1.97
CA LYS A 196 17.50 13.03 2.17
C LYS A 196 18.04 14.45 2.01
N ASP A 197 17.51 15.24 1.06
CA ASP A 197 17.86 16.65 0.89
C ASP A 197 17.54 17.51 2.13
N MET A 198 16.66 17.01 3.00
CA MET A 198 16.30 17.64 4.26
C MET A 198 17.03 17.03 5.47
N GLU A 199 18.04 16.19 5.22
CA GLU A 199 18.79 15.43 6.22
C GLU A 199 17.91 14.44 7.02
N ILE A 200 16.73 14.09 6.48
CA ILE A 200 15.82 13.12 7.07
C ILE A 200 16.18 11.73 6.55
N HIS A 201 16.79 10.93 7.42
CA HIS A 201 17.31 9.59 7.11
C HIS A 201 16.43 8.49 7.75
N ARG A 202 16.61 7.25 7.29
CA ARG A 202 15.96 6.08 7.91
C ARG A 202 16.72 5.65 9.18
N PRO A 203 16.03 5.14 10.23
CA PRO A 203 14.58 5.14 10.40
C PRO A 203 14.05 6.58 10.47
N TYR A 204 12.97 6.85 9.74
CA TYR A 204 12.42 8.21 9.66
C TYR A 204 11.83 8.62 11.01
N PRO A 205 11.89 9.90 11.39
CA PRO A 205 11.22 10.39 12.59
C PRO A 205 9.71 10.35 12.35
N LEU A 206 9.01 9.43 13.01
CA LEU A 206 7.56 9.29 12.93
C LEU A 206 6.86 9.95 14.13
N ASP A 207 5.71 10.55 13.90
CA ASP A 207 4.91 11.19 14.94
C ASP A 207 4.18 10.15 15.83
N GLY A 208 4.35 10.26 17.14
CA GLY A 208 3.59 9.49 18.13
C GLY A 208 4.03 8.04 18.35
N VAL A 209 5.20 7.63 17.82
CA VAL A 209 5.75 6.27 17.99
C VAL A 209 7.24 6.31 18.23
N ASP A 210 7.74 5.33 18.99
CA ASP A 210 9.18 5.15 19.15
C ASP A 210 9.80 4.65 17.83
N ASN A 211 10.85 5.34 17.37
CA ASN A 211 11.49 5.09 16.07
C ASN A 211 12.52 3.94 16.11
N GLU A 212 12.35 3.02 17.05
CA GLU A 212 13.23 1.86 17.19
C GLU A 212 13.08 0.88 16.00
N MET A 213 14.20 0.24 15.63
CA MET A 213 14.17 -0.85 14.67
C MET A 213 13.35 -2.02 15.22
N ARG A 214 12.12 -2.19 14.70
CA ARG A 214 11.30 -3.38 15.00
C ARG A 214 11.99 -4.66 14.48
N SER A 215 11.85 -5.76 15.21
CA SER A 215 12.32 -7.08 14.76
C SER A 215 11.68 -7.46 13.42
N ALA A 216 12.41 -8.21 12.58
CA ALA A 216 11.92 -8.62 11.27
C ALA A 216 10.65 -9.47 11.33
N SER A 217 10.51 -10.30 12.38
CA SER A 217 9.29 -11.08 12.67
C SER A 217 8.04 -10.20 12.84
N ARG A 218 8.15 -9.10 13.58
CA ARG A 218 7.06 -8.11 13.71
C ARG A 218 6.77 -7.39 12.40
N LYS A 219 7.81 -7.03 11.62
CA LYS A 219 7.62 -6.40 10.30
C LYS A 219 6.85 -7.30 9.32
N ARG A 220 7.12 -8.62 9.32
CA ARG A 220 6.43 -9.54 8.39
C ARG A 220 5.01 -9.89 8.81
N ALA A 221 4.73 -10.01 10.11
CA ALA A 221 3.34 -10.10 10.61
C ALA A 221 2.53 -8.86 10.22
N ASP A 222 3.13 -7.68 10.41
CA ASP A 222 2.58 -6.39 9.98
C ASP A 222 2.34 -6.37 8.44
N ASN A 223 3.31 -6.78 7.62
CA ASN A 223 3.17 -6.84 6.15
C ASN A 223 2.05 -7.78 5.69
N ARG A 224 1.92 -8.97 6.27
CA ARG A 224 0.87 -9.93 5.87
C ARG A 224 -0.53 -9.40 6.21
N VAL A 225 -0.67 -8.74 7.36
CA VAL A 225 -1.91 -8.03 7.71
C VAL A 225 -2.15 -6.88 6.74
N GLN A 226 -1.11 -6.10 6.38
CA GLN A 226 -1.22 -5.02 5.41
C GLN A 226 -1.62 -5.48 4.00
N GLU A 227 -1.14 -6.63 3.51
CA GLU A 227 -1.56 -7.16 2.21
C GLU A 227 -3.05 -7.48 2.19
N LEU A 228 -3.57 -8.04 3.29
CA LEU A 228 -4.99 -8.29 3.45
C LEU A 228 -5.78 -6.97 3.53
N VAL A 229 -5.29 -6.00 4.31
CA VAL A 229 -5.87 -4.65 4.41
C VAL A 229 -5.93 -3.96 3.05
N TRP A 230 -4.86 -4.06 2.26
CA TRP A 230 -4.81 -3.51 0.91
C TRP A 230 -5.80 -4.21 -0.04
N ALA A 231 -5.86 -5.55 0.00
CA ALA A 231 -6.69 -6.32 -0.91
C ALA A 231 -8.20 -6.24 -0.60
N PHE A 232 -8.57 -6.16 0.69
CA PHE A 232 -9.95 -6.31 1.15
C PHE A 232 -10.52 -5.08 1.86
N GLY A 233 -9.71 -4.04 2.12
CA GLY A 233 -10.17 -2.77 2.69
C GLY A 233 -10.92 -2.94 4.01
N SER A 234 -12.16 -2.49 4.06
CA SER A 234 -13.02 -2.62 5.26
C SER A 234 -13.43 -4.05 5.61
N GLU A 235 -13.28 -5.00 4.69
CA GLU A 235 -13.63 -6.42 4.91
C GLU A 235 -12.45 -7.25 5.46
N SER A 236 -11.29 -6.61 5.68
CA SER A 236 -10.05 -7.31 5.99
C SER A 236 -10.09 -8.06 7.31
N GLU A 237 -10.75 -7.51 8.34
CA GLU A 237 -10.91 -8.19 9.63
C GLU A 237 -11.70 -9.51 9.47
N GLU A 238 -12.78 -9.50 8.70
CA GLU A 238 -13.59 -10.70 8.43
C GLU A 238 -12.80 -11.74 7.63
N GLN A 239 -11.99 -11.32 6.65
CA GLN A 239 -11.15 -12.23 5.87
C GLN A 239 -10.00 -12.82 6.69
N ILE A 240 -9.39 -12.03 7.58
CA ILE A 240 -8.35 -12.49 8.51
C ILE A 240 -8.95 -13.57 9.44
N GLU A 241 -10.11 -13.31 10.04
CA GLU A 241 -10.77 -14.26 10.92
C GLU A 241 -11.14 -15.57 10.18
N LYS A 242 -11.63 -15.44 8.94
CA LYS A 242 -11.92 -16.59 8.08
C LYS A 242 -10.68 -17.41 7.76
N GLN A 243 -9.54 -16.78 7.43
CA GLN A 243 -8.28 -17.49 7.20
C GLN A 243 -7.77 -18.18 8.47
N ILE A 244 -7.83 -17.52 9.63
CA ILE A 244 -7.43 -18.09 10.92
C ILE A 244 -8.29 -19.33 11.24
N ARG A 245 -9.62 -19.23 11.06
CA ARG A 245 -10.53 -20.37 11.24
C ARG A 245 -10.16 -21.55 10.33
N LEU A 246 -9.92 -21.29 9.05
CA LEU A 246 -9.52 -22.32 8.09
C LEU A 246 -8.20 -22.99 8.47
N GLN A 247 -7.21 -22.22 8.91
CA GLN A 247 -5.91 -22.76 9.34
C GLN A 247 -6.03 -23.60 10.62
N ILE A 248 -6.82 -23.16 11.59
CA ILE A 248 -7.10 -23.93 12.82
C ILE A 248 -7.87 -25.21 12.51
N GLU A 249 -8.83 -25.15 11.59
CA GLU A 249 -9.63 -26.32 11.21
C GLU A 249 -8.80 -27.35 10.42
N GLN A 250 -7.85 -26.88 9.61
CA GLN A 250 -6.91 -27.73 8.87
C GLN A 250 -5.91 -28.38 9.83
N LEU A 251 -5.32 -27.61 10.75
CA LEU A 251 -4.44 -28.11 11.82
C LEU A 251 -5.10 -29.18 12.69
N LYS A 252 -6.38 -28.98 13.06
CA LYS A 252 -7.16 -29.96 13.85
C LYS A 252 -7.49 -31.23 13.08
N LYS A 253 -7.53 -31.18 11.73
CA LYS A 253 -7.88 -32.32 10.88
C LYS A 253 -6.69 -33.20 10.51
N THR A 254 -5.54 -32.62 10.21
CA THR A 254 -4.39 -33.37 9.69
C THR A 254 -3.41 -33.81 10.78
N GLY A 255 -3.24 -33.02 11.86
CA GLY A 255 -2.20 -33.28 12.87
C GLY A 255 -0.78 -33.35 12.29
N ASP A 256 -0.61 -32.97 11.03
CA ASP A 256 0.59 -33.23 10.25
C ASP A 256 1.50 -32.02 10.28
N VAL A 257 2.51 -32.10 11.13
CA VAL A 257 3.53 -31.06 11.27
C VAL A 257 4.47 -31.07 10.07
N GLU A 258 4.60 -32.15 9.31
CA GLU A 258 5.44 -32.15 8.10
C GLU A 258 4.87 -31.27 6.99
N GLU A 259 3.55 -31.10 6.88
CA GLU A 259 2.95 -30.14 5.95
C GLU A 259 3.21 -28.68 6.36
N LEU A 260 3.33 -28.43 7.67
CA LEU A 260 3.72 -27.14 8.28
C LEU A 260 5.21 -26.83 8.06
N LEU A 261 6.03 -27.89 7.96
CA LEU A 261 7.47 -27.84 7.76
C LEU A 261 7.90 -28.00 6.30
N HIS A 262 7.08 -28.45 5.36
CA HIS A 262 7.53 -28.66 3.98
C HIS A 262 6.57 -28.12 2.92
N GLY A 263 5.29 -27.93 3.23
CA GLY A 263 4.25 -27.68 2.23
C GLY A 263 4.17 -26.26 1.66
N ARG A 264 4.90 -25.28 2.22
CA ARG A 264 4.82 -23.85 1.79
C ARG A 264 6.15 -23.18 1.47
N TRP A 265 7.28 -23.88 1.61
CA TRP A 265 8.61 -23.28 1.48
C TRP A 265 9.06 -23.08 0.03
N SER A 266 8.53 -23.88 -0.91
CA SER A 266 8.95 -23.87 -2.32
C SER A 266 8.70 -22.56 -3.08
N HIS A 267 7.95 -21.61 -2.49
CA HIS A 267 7.63 -20.31 -3.09
C HIS A 267 8.13 -19.12 -2.24
N MET A 268 8.86 -19.36 -1.14
CA MET A 268 9.40 -18.30 -0.30
C MET A 268 10.77 -17.84 -0.82
N GLU A 269 11.08 -16.54 -0.71
CA GLU A 269 12.43 -16.06 -0.98
C GLU A 269 13.40 -16.60 0.09
N GLU A 270 14.69 -16.72 -0.24
CA GLU A 270 15.67 -17.44 0.61
C GLU A 270 15.84 -16.81 2.00
N LEU A 271 15.69 -15.49 2.10
CA LEU A 271 15.69 -14.76 3.38
C LEU A 271 14.42 -15.04 4.20
N ASP A 272 13.31 -15.41 3.55
CA ASP A 272 12.06 -15.74 4.24
C ASP A 272 12.08 -17.16 4.83
N GLU A 273 12.77 -18.11 4.19
CA GLU A 273 12.96 -19.49 4.69
C GLU A 273 13.71 -19.50 6.04
N ASP A 274 14.84 -18.80 6.17
CA ASP A 274 15.64 -18.75 7.42
C ASP A 274 14.90 -18.12 8.60
N GLU A 275 14.12 -17.07 8.33
CA GLU A 275 13.39 -16.37 9.37
C GLU A 275 12.09 -17.09 9.77
N TRP A 276 11.53 -17.95 8.92
CA TRP A 276 10.46 -18.86 9.31
C TRP A 276 10.98 -19.94 10.27
N LEU A 277 12.17 -20.48 10.01
CA LEU A 277 12.86 -21.41 10.91
C LEU A 277 13.12 -20.79 12.29
N GLU A 278 13.46 -19.50 12.36
CA GLU A 278 13.58 -18.75 13.63
C GLU A 278 12.27 -18.79 14.45
N HIS A 279 11.13 -18.49 13.82
CA HIS A 279 9.85 -18.46 14.53
C HIS A 279 9.40 -19.85 15.00
N LEU A 280 9.68 -20.89 14.20
CA LEU A 280 9.44 -22.27 14.60
C LEU A 280 10.35 -22.68 15.78
N GLU A 281 11.59 -22.20 15.84
CA GLU A 281 12.49 -22.42 16.99
C GLU A 281 11.97 -21.75 18.26
N GLU A 282 11.43 -20.52 18.18
CA GLU A 282 10.82 -19.83 19.32
C GLU A 282 9.62 -20.60 19.90
N HIS A 283 8.82 -21.24 19.03
CA HIS A 283 7.64 -22.03 19.39
C HIS A 283 7.92 -23.54 19.49
N LEU A 284 9.18 -23.97 19.54
CA LEU A 284 9.57 -25.38 19.50
C LEU A 284 8.84 -26.23 20.55
N LYS A 285 8.70 -25.72 21.78
CA LYS A 285 8.02 -26.44 22.88
C LYS A 285 6.52 -26.65 22.60
N GLU A 286 5.85 -25.68 21.99
CA GLU A 286 4.44 -25.79 21.61
C GLU A 286 4.27 -26.74 20.42
N ILE A 287 5.18 -26.68 19.44
CA ILE A 287 5.20 -27.58 18.28
C ILE A 287 5.43 -29.02 18.74
N VAL A 288 6.33 -29.27 19.68
CA VAL A 288 6.56 -30.58 20.32
C VAL A 288 5.30 -31.07 21.03
N HIS A 289 4.65 -30.21 21.80
CA HIS A 289 3.43 -30.55 22.52
C HIS A 289 2.27 -30.94 21.58
N ILE A 290 2.12 -30.23 20.47
CA ILE A 290 1.06 -30.45 19.48
C ILE A 290 1.38 -31.67 18.57
N SER A 291 2.64 -31.82 18.16
CA SER A 291 3.07 -32.87 17.23
C SER A 291 3.27 -34.24 17.88
N GLY A 292 3.51 -34.28 19.20
CA GLY A 292 3.91 -35.49 19.92
C GLY A 292 5.31 -36.02 19.52
N LYS A 293 6.08 -35.28 18.70
CA LYS A 293 7.45 -35.64 18.30
C LYS A 293 8.48 -35.10 19.31
N ASP A 294 9.65 -35.75 19.38
CA ASP A 294 10.73 -35.37 20.29
C ASP A 294 11.37 -34.02 19.92
N GLU A 295 11.67 -33.21 20.94
CA GLU A 295 12.22 -31.85 20.81
C GLU A 295 13.57 -31.81 20.07
N LYS A 296 14.42 -32.81 20.29
CA LYS A 296 15.72 -32.89 19.61
C LYS A 296 15.56 -33.19 18.12
N THR A 297 14.55 -33.98 17.78
CA THR A 297 14.27 -34.39 16.40
C THR A 297 13.80 -33.21 15.55
N ILE A 298 12.92 -32.37 16.11
CA ILE A 298 12.45 -31.15 15.44
C ILE A 298 13.57 -30.11 15.34
N ALA A 299 14.31 -29.87 16.43
CA ALA A 299 15.44 -28.94 16.43
C ALA A 299 16.53 -29.34 15.42
N ALA A 300 16.81 -30.64 15.26
CA ALA A 300 17.77 -31.13 14.28
C ALA A 300 17.31 -30.89 12.83
N HIS A 301 15.99 -30.99 12.56
CA HIS A 301 15.43 -30.67 11.25
C HIS A 301 15.57 -29.18 10.90
N PHE A 302 15.31 -28.30 11.86
CA PHE A 302 15.41 -26.85 11.64
C PHE A 302 16.84 -26.43 11.29
N GLU A 303 17.84 -26.92 12.04
CA GLU A 303 19.24 -26.63 11.76
C GLU A 303 19.73 -27.26 10.44
N ALA A 304 19.24 -28.45 10.08
CA ALA A 304 19.57 -29.06 8.78
C ALA A 304 19.06 -28.20 7.61
N HIS A 305 17.80 -27.77 7.66
CA HIS A 305 17.23 -26.96 6.60
C HIS A 305 17.86 -25.56 6.54
N ARG A 306 18.18 -24.97 7.69
CA ARG A 306 18.89 -23.67 7.78
C ARG A 306 20.22 -23.69 7.02
N ARG A 307 20.93 -24.81 7.09
CA ARG A 307 22.19 -24.99 6.34
C ARG A 307 21.94 -25.01 4.83
N GLU A 308 20.88 -25.67 4.38
CA GLU A 308 20.50 -25.70 2.95
C GLU A 308 20.16 -24.29 2.43
N VAL A 309 19.42 -23.50 3.22
CA VAL A 309 19.09 -22.09 2.90
C VAL A 309 20.37 -21.26 2.76
N TYR A 310 21.27 -21.35 3.74
CA TYR A 310 22.54 -20.62 3.71
C TYR A 310 23.41 -21.00 2.51
N GLU A 311 23.48 -22.30 2.17
CA GLU A 311 24.23 -22.78 1.00
C GLU A 311 23.64 -22.27 -0.32
N ARG A 312 22.32 -22.08 -0.40
CA ARG A 312 21.64 -21.49 -1.56
C ARG A 312 21.96 -20.00 -1.70
N ILE A 313 21.80 -19.23 -0.62
CA ILE A 313 22.13 -17.80 -0.57
C ILE A 313 23.60 -17.56 -0.92
N ALA A 314 24.51 -18.37 -0.37
CA ALA A 314 25.94 -18.23 -0.66
C ALA A 314 26.29 -18.52 -2.12
N ARG A 315 25.46 -19.30 -2.83
CA ARG A 315 25.64 -19.63 -4.25
C ARG A 315 25.01 -18.58 -5.16
N GLU A 316 23.82 -18.09 -4.82
CA GLU A 316 23.02 -17.19 -5.67
C GLU A 316 23.34 -15.72 -5.42
N HIS A 317 23.59 -15.34 -4.16
CA HIS A 317 23.81 -13.96 -3.70
C HIS A 317 24.97 -13.85 -2.69
N PRO A 318 26.24 -13.95 -3.12
CA PRO A 318 27.39 -13.96 -2.22
C PRO A 318 27.52 -12.67 -1.39
N GLU A 319 27.07 -11.51 -1.89
CA GLU A 319 27.03 -10.27 -1.11
C GLU A 319 26.06 -10.29 0.09
N LEU A 320 25.07 -11.20 0.10
CA LEU A 320 24.10 -11.34 1.19
C LEU A 320 24.53 -12.34 2.26
N ALA A 321 25.47 -13.25 1.95
CA ALA A 321 25.93 -14.28 2.87
C ALA A 321 26.59 -13.73 4.15
N GLU A 322 27.33 -12.62 4.03
CA GLU A 322 27.99 -11.97 5.16
C GLU A 322 26.97 -11.30 6.10
N ARG A 323 25.97 -10.60 5.52
CA ARG A 323 24.84 -10.04 6.27
C ARG A 323 24.02 -11.11 6.98
N PHE A 324 23.83 -12.27 6.35
CA PHE A 324 23.12 -13.40 6.94
C PHE A 324 23.86 -13.94 8.17
N ARG A 325 25.20 -14.02 8.11
CA ARG A 325 26.03 -14.45 9.23
C ARG A 325 26.02 -13.46 10.40
N GLU A 326 26.15 -12.16 10.12
CA GLU A 326 26.05 -11.09 11.13
C GLU A 326 24.67 -11.11 11.81
N ARG A 327 23.61 -11.29 11.03
CA ARG A 327 22.24 -11.40 11.54
C ARG A 327 22.08 -12.60 12.47
N ARG A 328 22.62 -13.77 12.13
CA ARG A 328 22.53 -14.96 13.00
C ARG A 328 23.21 -14.74 14.34
N HIS A 329 24.34 -14.03 14.36
CA HIS A 329 25.02 -13.69 15.61
C HIS A 329 24.14 -12.83 16.53
N MET A 330 23.44 -11.84 15.97
CA MET A 330 22.49 -11.00 16.73
C MET A 330 21.30 -11.81 17.25
N LEU A 331 20.78 -12.73 16.45
CA LEU A 331 19.65 -13.59 16.82
C LEU A 331 20.03 -14.60 17.90
N ASP A 332 21.22 -15.18 17.83
CA ASP A 332 21.73 -16.10 18.83
C ASP A 332 21.87 -15.44 20.21
N GLU A 333 22.35 -14.19 20.25
CA GLU A 333 22.41 -13.42 21.50
C GLU A 333 21.00 -13.08 22.03
N HIS A 334 20.06 -12.70 21.16
CA HIS A 334 18.67 -12.43 21.54
C HIS A 334 17.94 -13.68 22.07
N MET A 335 18.16 -14.84 21.45
CA MET A 335 17.58 -16.12 21.87
C MET A 335 18.20 -16.62 23.18
N LYS A 336 19.50 -16.38 23.39
CA LYS A 336 20.18 -16.67 24.66
C LYS A 336 19.65 -15.84 25.83
N GLU A 337 19.22 -14.60 25.57
CA GLU A 337 18.57 -13.75 26.58
C GLU A 337 17.13 -14.19 26.88
N LYS A 338 16.34 -14.49 25.84
CA LYS A 338 14.90 -14.78 26.00
C LYS A 338 14.57 -16.23 26.35
N ASN A 339 15.30 -17.19 25.80
CA ASN A 339 15.03 -18.61 25.97
C ASN A 339 16.33 -19.45 26.03
N PRO A 340 17.06 -19.39 27.17
CA PRO A 340 18.38 -19.99 27.32
C PRO A 340 18.41 -21.51 27.10
N GLU A 341 17.31 -22.20 27.41
CA GLU A 341 17.18 -23.65 27.26
C GLU A 341 17.12 -24.07 25.79
N ILE A 342 16.31 -23.37 24.98
CA ILE A 342 16.22 -23.61 23.53
C ILE A 342 17.54 -23.25 22.85
N TYR A 343 18.16 -22.14 23.25
CA TYR A 343 19.48 -21.76 22.76
C TYR A 343 20.54 -22.85 23.02
N ALA A 344 20.62 -23.37 24.25
CA ALA A 344 21.55 -24.43 24.60
C ALA A 344 21.30 -25.71 23.78
N LEU A 345 20.04 -26.05 23.54
CA LEU A 345 19.64 -27.19 22.72
C LEU A 345 20.11 -27.03 21.27
N ILE A 346 19.82 -25.89 20.65
CA ILE A 346 20.20 -25.59 19.25
C ILE A 346 21.72 -25.59 19.10
N VAL A 347 22.45 -24.92 20.00
CA VAL A 347 23.92 -24.91 20.01
C VAL A 347 24.50 -26.31 20.17
N SER A 348 23.85 -27.18 20.95
CA SER A 348 24.28 -28.58 21.10
C SER A 348 24.12 -29.41 19.82
N MET A 349 23.13 -29.08 18.97
CA MET A 349 22.94 -29.72 17.67
C MET A 349 23.99 -29.25 16.66
N ARG A 350 24.39 -27.98 16.71
CA ARG A 350 25.46 -27.43 15.86
C ARG A 350 26.83 -28.05 16.12
N LYS A 351 27.12 -28.47 17.36
CA LYS A 351 28.41 -29.10 17.75
C LYS A 351 28.51 -30.60 17.41
N LYS A 352 27.41 -31.23 17.00
CA LYS A 352 27.33 -32.68 16.74
C LYS A 352 27.64 -33.08 15.28
N LYS A 353 27.96 -32.12 14.42
CA LYS A 353 28.38 -32.29 13.01
C LYS A 353 29.39 -31.20 12.66
#